data_AF-A0A820CRF9-F1
#
_entry.id   AF-A0A820CRF9-F1
#
_cell.length_a   1.000
_cell.length_b   1.000
_cell.length_c   1.000
_cell.angle_alpha   90.00
_cell.angle_beta   90.00
_cell.angle_gamma   90.00
#
_symmetry.space_group_name_H-M   'P 1'
#
loop_
_entity.id
_entity.type
_entity.pdbx_description
1 polymer ?
#
loop_
_entity_poly.entity_id
_entity_poly.type
_entity_poly.pdbx_seq_one_letter_code
_entity_poly.pdbx_strand_id
1 'polypeptide(L)'
;MNTDKNSTSTIFFGHYPLTFTYSKGLDQIMKYGIAYLNGHLHSGIKHLYARHSNGLLELELGDWKDKRRFRILTIDSGLLSFEDFRFSQPIYAIISNPKASKFLTPREPFHRLSHSTHIRIVIFSKLSISNVIISIDEQYIGSAIQSNDNGNLFILPWNTSLYNDENLHKIFVEIKDSGNNTIILQHEFSLSLPTSIKWNRSRIILTIHQPTFGFVILILSLFAYIFILLYYRYQAKQKSCPWYFGYLTPDHFGAAFLWGTLIRGAYLPPDSQIFSGIVLVI
;
A
#
# COMPACT_ATOMS: atom_id res chain seq x y z
N MET A 1 -10.54 -34.99 -11.41
CA MET A 1 -9.41 -34.44 -10.62
C MET A 1 -9.72 -34.69 -9.16
N ASN A 2 -8.93 -35.55 -8.53
CA ASN A 2 -9.08 -35.95 -7.14
C ASN A 2 -8.78 -34.72 -6.27
N THR A 3 -9.79 -34.16 -5.61
CA THR A 3 -9.61 -33.09 -4.63
C THR A 3 -9.18 -33.74 -3.34
N ASP A 4 -7.91 -33.59 -2.96
CA ASP A 4 -7.50 -33.84 -1.58
C ASP A 4 -8.35 -32.95 -0.65
N LYS A 5 -9.33 -33.58 0.00
CA LYS A 5 -10.43 -32.95 0.74
C LYS A 5 -10.02 -32.33 2.09
N ASN A 6 -8.76 -31.95 2.30
CA ASN A 6 -8.32 -31.41 3.60
C ASN A 6 -7.22 -30.34 3.51
N SER A 7 -7.17 -29.53 2.44
CA SER A 7 -6.38 -28.28 2.51
C SER A 7 -7.08 -27.29 3.45
N THR A 8 -6.61 -27.15 4.69
CA THR A 8 -7.15 -26.23 5.70
C THR A 8 -6.79 -24.76 5.46
N SER A 9 -5.88 -24.48 4.52
CA SER A 9 -5.35 -23.15 4.25
C SER A 9 -4.91 -23.00 2.79
N THR A 10 -5.49 -22.04 2.08
CA THR A 10 -5.11 -21.70 0.70
C THR A 10 -4.46 -20.32 0.67
N ILE A 11 -3.30 -20.20 0.02
CA ILE A 11 -2.58 -18.94 -0.17
C ILE A 11 -2.37 -18.75 -1.67
N PHE A 12 -2.76 -17.58 -2.17
CA PHE A 12 -2.59 -17.21 -3.56
C PHE A 12 -1.34 -16.35 -3.75
N PHE A 13 -0.74 -16.43 -4.93
CA PHE A 13 0.42 -15.62 -5.31
C PHE A 13 0.11 -14.89 -6.61
N GLY A 14 0.55 -13.66 -6.72
CA GLY A 14 0.53 -12.92 -7.97
C GLY A 14 1.57 -11.81 -7.99
N HIS A 15 1.77 -11.21 -9.14
CA HIS A 15 2.81 -10.17 -9.28
C HIS A 15 2.33 -8.82 -8.77
N TYR A 16 1.08 -8.45 -9.06
CA TYR A 16 0.51 -7.14 -8.81
C TYR A 16 -0.46 -7.15 -7.61
N PRO A 17 -0.63 -6.02 -6.91
CA PRO A 17 -1.74 -5.85 -5.99
C PRO A 17 -3.09 -6.01 -6.69
N LEU A 18 -4.11 -6.49 -5.97
CA LEU A 18 -5.41 -6.83 -6.52
C LEU A 18 -6.13 -5.65 -7.17
N THR A 19 -5.85 -4.44 -6.70
CA THR A 19 -6.40 -3.21 -7.30
C THR A 19 -5.97 -2.96 -8.73
N PHE A 20 -4.83 -3.51 -9.17
CA PHE A 20 -4.31 -3.40 -10.53
C PHE A 20 -4.89 -4.46 -11.47
N THR A 21 -5.24 -5.63 -10.94
CA THR A 21 -5.67 -6.80 -11.72
C THR A 21 -7.10 -7.23 -11.39
N TYR A 22 -7.89 -6.31 -10.82
CA TYR A 22 -9.23 -6.61 -10.32
C TYR A 22 -10.12 -7.19 -11.44
N SER A 23 -10.72 -8.35 -11.17
CA SER A 23 -11.75 -8.94 -12.02
C SER A 23 -12.74 -9.74 -11.18
N LYS A 24 -14.01 -9.78 -11.60
CA LYS A 24 -15.07 -10.54 -10.91
C LYS A 24 -14.75 -12.03 -10.77
N GLY A 25 -14.02 -12.61 -11.74
CA GLY A 25 -13.60 -14.01 -11.68
C GLY A 25 -12.54 -14.26 -10.60
N LEU A 26 -11.61 -13.33 -10.42
CA LEU A 26 -10.58 -13.43 -9.40
C LEU A 26 -11.19 -13.41 -7.99
N ASP A 27 -12.22 -12.59 -7.76
CA ASP A 27 -12.94 -12.54 -6.48
C ASP A 27 -13.57 -13.89 -6.09
N GLN A 28 -14.14 -14.61 -7.07
CA GLN A 28 -14.77 -15.91 -6.85
C GLN A 28 -13.76 -16.97 -6.40
N ILE A 29 -12.55 -16.93 -6.99
CA ILE A 29 -11.46 -17.86 -6.66
C ILE A 29 -10.84 -17.49 -5.32
N MET A 30 -10.55 -16.20 -5.12
CA MET A 30 -9.89 -15.70 -3.90
C MET A 30 -10.77 -15.80 -2.65
N LYS A 31 -12.08 -15.98 -2.77
CA LYS A 31 -12.99 -16.21 -1.64
C LYS A 31 -12.53 -17.35 -0.73
N TYR A 32 -11.86 -18.36 -1.27
CA TYR A 32 -11.42 -19.55 -0.54
C TYR A 32 -9.99 -19.44 0.04
N GLY A 33 -9.28 -18.33 -0.19
CA GLY A 33 -7.91 -18.13 0.30
C GLY A 33 -7.84 -17.35 1.60
N ILE A 34 -6.86 -17.65 2.45
CA ILE A 34 -6.57 -16.87 3.66
C ILE A 34 -5.80 -15.60 3.28
N ALA A 35 -4.83 -15.75 2.37
CA ALA A 35 -3.96 -14.65 1.96
C ALA A 35 -3.68 -14.65 0.45
N TYR A 36 -3.40 -13.45 -0.08
CA TYR A 36 -2.85 -13.19 -1.39
C TYR A 36 -1.51 -12.46 -1.23
N LEU A 37 -0.45 -13.10 -1.68
CA LEU A 37 0.92 -12.60 -1.62
C LEU A 37 1.27 -11.94 -2.95
N ASN A 38 1.76 -10.70 -2.90
CA ASN A 38 2.11 -9.97 -4.11
C ASN A 38 3.36 -9.10 -3.95
N GLY A 39 3.76 -8.45 -5.05
CA GLY A 39 4.86 -7.50 -5.12
C GLY A 39 4.49 -6.29 -5.98
N HIS A 40 5.41 -5.91 -6.87
CA HIS A 40 5.30 -4.82 -7.85
C HIS A 40 5.42 -3.40 -7.30
N LEU A 41 4.82 -3.07 -6.16
CA LEU A 41 4.92 -1.71 -5.61
C LEU A 41 6.32 -1.39 -5.08
N HIS A 42 7.13 -2.41 -4.74
CA HIS A 42 8.55 -2.30 -4.37
C HIS A 42 8.82 -1.16 -3.37
N SER A 43 7.86 -0.95 -2.47
CA SER A 43 7.64 0.41 -1.99
C SER A 43 8.68 0.84 -0.95
N GLY A 44 8.91 2.16 -0.87
CA GLY A 44 9.57 2.78 0.28
C GLY A 44 8.72 2.75 1.56
N ILE A 45 7.44 2.39 1.44
CA ILE A 45 6.46 2.32 2.52
C ILE A 45 6.60 0.96 3.20
N LYS A 46 7.03 0.95 4.47
CA LYS A 46 7.08 -0.29 5.26
C LYS A 46 5.66 -0.83 5.46
N HIS A 47 5.48 -2.15 5.29
CA HIS A 47 4.27 -2.89 5.67
C HIS A 47 3.00 -2.55 4.86
N LEU A 48 3.02 -2.80 3.55
CA LEU A 48 1.84 -2.75 2.69
C LEU A 48 0.97 -4.01 2.84
N TYR A 49 0.24 -4.08 3.95
CA TYR A 49 -0.70 -5.17 4.23
C TYR A 49 -2.12 -4.65 4.34
N ALA A 50 -3.08 -5.34 3.76
CA ALA A 50 -4.49 -5.01 3.89
C ALA A 50 -5.31 -6.25 4.26
N ARG A 51 -6.34 -6.03 5.08
CA ARG A 51 -7.43 -7.00 5.25
C ARG A 51 -8.64 -6.48 4.50
N HIS A 52 -9.05 -7.20 3.47
CA HIS A 52 -10.25 -6.90 2.68
C HIS A 52 -11.52 -7.11 3.50
N SER A 53 -12.64 -6.52 3.07
CA SER A 53 -13.94 -6.65 3.75
C SER A 53 -14.40 -8.10 3.87
N ASN A 54 -14.04 -8.93 2.90
CA ASN A 54 -14.32 -10.36 2.86
C ASN A 54 -13.35 -11.21 3.72
N GLY A 55 -12.42 -10.58 4.45
CA GLY A 55 -11.42 -11.23 5.30
C GLY A 55 -10.12 -11.64 4.61
N LEU A 56 -9.97 -11.49 3.29
CA LEU A 56 -8.71 -11.84 2.60
C LEU A 56 -7.56 -10.94 3.08
N LEU A 57 -6.42 -11.54 3.44
CA LEU A 57 -5.19 -10.81 3.71
C LEU A 57 -4.45 -10.57 2.39
N GLU A 58 -4.30 -9.31 1.98
CA GLU A 58 -3.43 -8.94 0.87
C GLU A 58 -2.11 -8.43 1.44
N LEU A 59 -1.02 -9.13 1.12
CA LEU A 59 0.27 -8.92 1.77
C LEU A 59 1.36 -8.67 0.71
N GLU A 60 1.60 -7.40 0.39
CA GLU A 60 2.72 -7.00 -0.46
C GLU A 60 4.04 -7.17 0.29
N LEU A 61 5.10 -7.53 -0.43
CA LEU A 61 6.44 -7.65 0.11
C LEU A 61 7.40 -6.79 -0.71
N GLY A 62 8.25 -6.04 -0.01
CA GLY A 62 9.32 -5.27 -0.63
C GLY A 62 10.30 -6.13 -1.41
N ASP A 63 11.08 -5.51 -2.29
CA ASP A 63 11.95 -6.24 -3.21
C ASP A 63 13.17 -6.90 -2.54
N TRP A 64 13.65 -7.96 -3.18
CA TRP A 64 14.92 -8.59 -2.81
C TRP A 64 16.13 -7.82 -3.35
N LYS A 65 16.04 -7.25 -4.55
CA LYS A 65 17.19 -6.71 -5.30
C LYS A 65 17.91 -5.59 -4.54
N ASP A 66 17.17 -4.59 -4.09
CA ASP A 66 17.62 -3.35 -3.50
C ASP A 66 17.37 -3.35 -1.97
N LYS A 67 16.19 -3.79 -1.51
CA LYS A 67 15.84 -3.78 -0.08
C LYS A 67 16.27 -5.05 0.66
N ARG A 68 16.62 -6.12 -0.05
CA ARG A 68 16.99 -7.45 0.49
C ARG A 68 15.92 -7.98 1.45
N ARG A 69 14.66 -7.74 1.12
CA ARG A 69 13.51 -8.17 1.93
C ARG A 69 13.06 -9.56 1.53
N PHE A 70 12.72 -10.38 2.51
CA PHE A 70 12.08 -11.67 2.31
C PHE A 70 11.09 -11.91 3.46
N ARG A 71 10.10 -12.77 3.23
CA ARG A 71 9.08 -13.11 4.22
C ARG A 71 9.24 -14.57 4.62
N ILE A 72 9.08 -14.85 5.90
CA ILE A 72 8.85 -16.22 6.37
C ILE A 72 7.37 -16.31 6.78
N LEU A 73 6.71 -17.39 6.38
CA LEU A 73 5.31 -17.70 6.66
C LEU A 73 5.27 -18.99 7.50
N THR A 74 4.42 -19.01 8.51
CA THR A 74 4.17 -20.20 9.34
C THR A 74 2.67 -20.46 9.39
N ILE A 75 2.27 -21.70 9.18
CA ILE A 75 0.89 -22.15 9.41
C ILE A 75 0.91 -23.01 10.67
N ASP A 76 0.32 -22.50 11.74
CA ASP A 76 0.22 -23.19 13.03
C ASP A 76 -1.26 -23.46 13.32
N SER A 77 -1.64 -24.73 13.41
CA SER A 77 -3.01 -25.14 13.72
C SER A 77 -4.07 -24.55 12.75
N GLY A 78 -3.66 -24.19 11.53
CA GLY A 78 -4.49 -23.54 10.51
C GLY A 78 -4.48 -22.01 10.54
N LEU A 79 -3.70 -21.38 11.42
CA LEU A 79 -3.51 -19.93 11.47
C LEU A 79 -2.22 -19.51 10.78
N LEU A 80 -2.30 -18.50 9.92
CA LEU A 80 -1.17 -17.95 9.17
C LEU A 80 -0.49 -16.81 9.94
N SER A 81 0.72 -17.04 10.43
CA SER A 81 1.60 -15.99 10.97
C SER A 81 2.74 -15.72 9.99
N PHE A 82 3.26 -14.49 9.96
CA PHE A 82 4.34 -14.10 9.05
C PHE A 82 5.11 -12.89 9.57
N GLU A 83 6.37 -12.80 9.17
CA GLU A 83 7.20 -11.62 9.39
C GLU A 83 8.11 -11.33 8.18
N ASP A 84 8.41 -10.05 7.99
CA ASP A 84 9.23 -9.55 6.89
C ASP A 84 10.62 -9.19 7.39
N PHE A 85 11.62 -9.92 6.92
CA PHE A 85 13.00 -9.78 7.34
C PHE A 85 13.83 -9.04 6.30
N ARG A 86 14.96 -8.52 6.74
CA ARG A 86 16.04 -8.10 5.85
C ARG A 86 17.13 -9.15 5.90
N PHE A 87 17.65 -9.56 4.76
CA PHE A 87 18.75 -10.52 4.69
C PHE A 87 19.96 -10.07 5.51
N SER A 88 20.73 -11.05 5.97
CA SER A 88 21.95 -10.89 6.78
C SER A 88 21.71 -10.48 8.25
N GLN A 89 20.53 -10.73 8.81
CA GLN A 89 20.33 -10.72 10.27
C GLN A 89 20.85 -12.02 10.90
N PRO A 90 21.34 -11.99 12.15
CA PRO A 90 21.87 -13.17 12.81
C PRO A 90 20.77 -14.20 13.14
N ILE A 91 19.59 -13.71 13.50
CA ILE A 91 18.44 -14.51 13.94
C ILE A 91 17.20 -14.02 13.21
N TYR A 92 16.41 -14.95 12.65
CA TYR A 92 15.08 -14.71 12.11
C TYR A 92 14.09 -15.51 12.95
N ALA A 93 13.05 -14.87 13.47
CA ALA A 93 12.12 -15.57 14.34
C ALA A 93 10.69 -15.05 14.21
N ILE A 94 9.72 -15.96 14.32
CA ILE A 94 8.29 -15.70 14.22
C ILE A 94 7.59 -16.32 15.41
N ILE A 95 6.74 -15.54 16.07
CA ILE A 95 5.78 -16.05 17.04
C ILE A 95 4.62 -16.63 16.24
N SER A 96 4.51 -17.96 16.18
CA SER A 96 3.44 -18.63 15.44
C SER A 96 2.16 -18.67 16.27
N ASN A 97 2.29 -18.88 17.58
CA ASN A 97 1.20 -18.88 18.55
C ASN A 97 1.63 -18.21 19.87
N PRO A 98 0.88 -17.22 20.41
CA PRO A 98 -0.34 -16.64 19.85
C PRO A 98 -0.06 -15.76 18.62
N LYS A 99 -0.94 -15.83 17.62
CA LYS A 99 -0.81 -15.03 16.38
C LYS A 99 -1.08 -13.54 16.65
N ALA A 100 -0.40 -12.67 15.92
CA ALA A 100 -0.61 -11.22 16.01
C ALA A 100 -2.05 -10.81 15.66
N SER A 101 -2.69 -10.05 16.56
CA SER A 101 -4.12 -9.67 16.46
C SER A 101 -4.45 -8.88 15.19
N LYS A 102 -3.51 -8.04 14.73
CA LYS A 102 -3.61 -7.25 13.49
C LYS A 102 -3.81 -8.09 12.22
N PHE A 103 -3.43 -9.36 12.24
CA PHE A 103 -3.51 -10.27 11.09
C PHE A 103 -4.54 -11.39 11.26
N LEU A 104 -5.31 -11.39 12.35
CA LEU A 104 -6.44 -12.31 12.49
C LEU A 104 -7.43 -12.12 11.35
N THR A 105 -8.05 -13.19 10.88
CA THR A 105 -9.08 -13.12 9.84
C THR A 105 -10.19 -14.13 10.12
N PRO A 106 -11.46 -13.82 9.79
CA PRO A 106 -12.55 -14.79 9.88
C PRO A 106 -12.38 -15.99 8.93
N ARG A 107 -11.38 -15.96 8.03
CA ARG A 107 -11.04 -17.08 7.13
C ARG A 107 -10.17 -18.15 7.77
N GLU A 108 -9.77 -17.97 9.02
CA GLU A 108 -8.95 -18.91 9.78
C GLU A 108 -9.75 -19.52 10.94
N PRO A 109 -9.39 -20.72 11.42
CA PRO A 109 -10.01 -21.35 12.59
C PRO A 109 -9.52 -20.71 13.91
N PHE A 110 -9.76 -19.41 14.10
CA PHE A 110 -9.20 -18.64 15.20
C PHE A 110 -9.64 -19.12 16.60
N HIS A 111 -10.81 -19.77 16.71
CA HIS A 111 -11.27 -20.41 17.95
C HIS A 111 -10.27 -21.43 18.54
N ARG A 112 -9.32 -21.91 17.74
CA ARG A 112 -8.25 -22.79 18.22
C ARG A 112 -7.23 -22.07 19.11
N LEU A 113 -7.11 -20.75 19.00
CA LEU A 113 -6.19 -19.96 19.84
C LEU A 113 -6.55 -20.07 21.32
N SER A 114 -7.84 -20.00 21.66
CA SER A 114 -8.30 -20.09 23.06
C SER A 114 -8.10 -21.48 23.68
N HIS A 115 -7.93 -22.51 22.85
CA HIS A 115 -7.67 -23.90 23.27
C HIS A 115 -6.19 -24.29 23.14
N SER A 116 -5.30 -23.36 22.80
CA SER A 116 -3.89 -23.66 22.61
C SER A 116 -3.18 -23.95 23.93
N THR A 117 -2.41 -25.03 23.99
CA THR A 117 -1.68 -25.46 25.19
C THR A 117 -0.26 -24.91 25.27
N HIS A 118 0.28 -24.35 24.17
CA HIS A 118 1.67 -23.90 24.11
C HIS A 118 1.81 -22.59 23.34
N ILE A 119 2.66 -21.70 23.83
CA ILE A 119 3.28 -20.64 23.04
C ILE A 119 4.30 -21.30 22.11
N ARG A 120 4.31 -20.91 20.84
CA ARG A 120 5.17 -21.51 19.81
C ARG A 120 5.88 -20.44 19.01
N ILE A 121 7.19 -20.61 18.87
CA ILE A 121 8.07 -19.67 18.17
C ILE A 121 8.94 -20.48 17.21
N VAL A 122 9.00 -20.05 15.95
CA VAL A 122 9.90 -20.64 14.96
C VAL A 122 11.11 -19.72 14.83
N ILE A 123 12.31 -20.25 15.08
CA ILE A 123 13.57 -19.52 15.12
C ILE A 123 14.55 -20.14 14.12
N PHE A 124 15.13 -19.30 13.26
CA PHE A 124 16.20 -19.64 12.35
C PHE A 124 17.45 -18.84 12.72
N SER A 125 18.53 -19.52 13.09
CA SER A 125 19.84 -18.92 13.31
C SER A 125 20.92 -19.86 12.77
N LYS A 126 22.08 -19.30 12.42
CA LYS A 126 23.27 -20.10 12.07
C LYS A 126 23.94 -20.69 13.32
N LEU A 127 23.74 -20.06 14.47
CA LEU A 127 24.30 -20.46 15.75
C LEU A 127 23.21 -21.13 16.59
N SER A 128 23.63 -21.97 17.54
CA SER A 128 22.71 -22.58 18.50
C SER A 128 22.06 -21.50 19.37
N ILE A 129 20.76 -21.65 19.61
CA ILE A 129 20.01 -20.75 20.49
C ILE A 129 20.33 -21.10 21.94
N SER A 130 20.72 -20.09 22.73
CA SER A 130 21.10 -20.26 24.14
C SER A 130 19.93 -20.05 25.08
N ASN A 131 19.07 -19.07 24.82
CA ASN A 131 17.88 -18.80 25.64
C ASN A 131 16.76 -18.14 24.82
N VAL A 132 15.51 -18.45 25.16
CA VAL A 132 14.29 -17.84 24.60
C VAL A 132 13.37 -17.47 25.75
N ILE A 133 13.44 -16.22 26.21
CA ILE A 133 12.64 -15.72 27.32
C ILE A 133 11.32 -15.15 26.78
N ILE A 134 10.20 -15.53 27.39
CA ILE A 134 8.88 -15.04 27.04
C ILE A 134 8.27 -14.28 28.21
N SER A 135 7.78 -13.08 27.91
CA SER A 135 7.00 -12.25 28.84
C SER A 135 5.70 -11.83 28.18
N ILE A 136 4.61 -11.76 28.95
CA ILE A 136 3.30 -11.26 28.50
C ILE A 136 2.92 -10.11 29.43
N ASP A 137 2.53 -8.96 28.86
CA ASP A 137 2.15 -7.76 29.60
C ASP A 137 3.18 -7.38 30.69
N GLU A 138 4.46 -7.40 30.29
CA GLU A 138 5.62 -7.10 31.16
C GLU A 138 5.87 -8.13 32.29
N GLN A 139 5.05 -9.18 32.39
CA GLN A 139 5.24 -10.28 33.32
C GLN A 139 6.02 -11.44 32.68
N TYR A 140 7.09 -11.89 33.34
CA TYR A 140 7.84 -13.08 32.93
C TYR A 140 6.99 -14.35 33.04
N ILE A 141 6.90 -15.11 31.95
CA ILE A 141 6.12 -16.36 31.89
C ILE A 141 7.05 -17.58 31.98
N GLY A 142 8.17 -17.56 31.26
CA GLY A 142 9.10 -18.69 31.23
C GLY A 142 10.13 -18.63 30.11
N SER A 143 10.98 -19.65 30.05
CA SER A 143 11.94 -19.87 28.97
C SER A 143 11.46 -21.03 28.08
N ALA A 144 11.36 -20.79 26.77
CA ALA A 144 10.91 -21.79 25.81
C ALA A 144 12.01 -22.82 25.52
N ILE A 145 11.59 -24.08 25.39
CA ILE A 145 12.48 -25.20 25.13
C ILE A 145 12.37 -25.58 23.65
N GLN A 146 13.50 -25.96 23.05
CA GLN A 146 13.54 -26.48 21.69
C GLN A 146 12.74 -27.78 21.59
N SER A 147 11.87 -27.88 20.58
CA SER A 147 11.07 -29.07 20.32
C SER A 147 11.94 -30.21 19.79
N ASN A 148 11.65 -31.43 20.22
CA ASN A 148 12.34 -32.64 19.73
C ASN A 148 12.01 -32.95 18.27
N ASP A 149 10.83 -32.57 17.79
CA ASP A 149 10.35 -32.91 16.45
C ASP A 149 10.90 -31.97 15.37
N ASN A 150 11.24 -30.74 15.75
CA ASN A 150 11.74 -29.72 14.84
C ASN A 150 12.74 -28.80 15.55
N GLY A 151 14.00 -28.86 15.10
CA GLY A 151 15.09 -28.06 15.68
C GLY A 151 14.91 -26.54 15.56
N ASN A 152 13.99 -26.04 14.73
CA ASN A 152 13.72 -24.61 14.65
C ASN A 152 12.50 -24.19 15.48
N LEU A 153 11.80 -25.11 16.12
CA LEU A 153 10.58 -24.82 16.90
C LEU A 153 10.91 -24.76 18.39
N PHE A 154 10.48 -23.69 19.04
CA PHE A 154 10.61 -23.47 20.48
C PHE A 154 9.21 -23.36 21.09
N ILE A 155 8.99 -24.09 22.18
CA ILE A 155 7.68 -24.22 22.82
C ILE A 155 7.75 -23.88 24.31
N LEU A 156 6.70 -23.21 24.80
CA LEU A 156 6.50 -22.95 26.23
C LEU A 156 5.05 -23.29 26.59
N PRO A 157 4.79 -24.21 27.53
CA PRO A 157 3.44 -24.45 28.04
C PRO A 157 2.86 -23.17 28.65
N TRP A 158 1.59 -22.91 28.40
CA TRP A 158 0.90 -21.75 28.96
C TRP A 158 -0.57 -22.06 29.24
N ASN A 159 -1.23 -21.19 30.00
CA ASN A 159 -2.66 -21.28 30.26
C ASN A 159 -3.40 -20.13 29.55
N THR A 160 -4.15 -20.46 28.50
CA THR A 160 -4.96 -19.49 27.74
C THR A 160 -6.10 -18.88 28.55
N SER A 161 -6.59 -19.54 29.60
CA SER A 161 -7.72 -19.03 30.38
C SER A 161 -7.41 -17.70 31.07
N LEU A 162 -6.13 -17.40 31.30
CA LEU A 162 -5.66 -16.14 31.89
C LEU A 162 -5.75 -14.95 30.92
N TYR A 163 -5.80 -15.22 29.61
CA TYR A 163 -5.75 -14.24 28.53
C TYR A 163 -6.97 -14.32 27.60
N ASN A 164 -8.01 -15.04 28.02
CA ASN A 164 -9.23 -15.24 27.25
C ASN A 164 -10.25 -14.15 27.57
N ASP A 165 -9.84 -12.90 27.38
CA ASP A 165 -10.67 -11.72 27.52
C ASP A 165 -10.83 -11.00 26.16
N GLU A 166 -11.56 -9.88 26.16
CA GLU A 166 -11.70 -9.03 24.97
C GLU A 166 -10.52 -8.05 24.80
N ASN A 167 -9.50 -8.15 25.66
CA ASN A 167 -8.38 -7.22 25.66
C ASN A 167 -7.28 -7.64 24.68
N LEU A 168 -6.38 -6.69 24.43
CA LEU A 168 -5.16 -6.90 23.68
C LEU A 168 -4.01 -7.08 24.66
N HIS A 169 -3.38 -8.24 24.61
CA HIS A 169 -2.18 -8.57 25.38
C HIS A 169 -0.93 -8.37 24.53
N LYS A 170 0.17 -7.97 25.15
CA LYS A 170 1.47 -7.81 24.48
C LYS A 170 2.39 -8.95 24.84
N ILE A 171 2.81 -9.72 23.84
CA ILE A 171 3.85 -10.73 24.01
C ILE A 171 5.21 -10.12 23.64
N PHE A 172 6.20 -10.39 24.49
CA PHE A 172 7.61 -10.05 24.30
C PHE A 172 8.42 -11.34 24.33
N VAL A 173 9.26 -11.52 23.32
CA VAL A 173 10.14 -12.69 23.22
C VAL A 173 11.56 -12.22 23.00
N GLU A 174 12.42 -12.45 23.98
CA GLU A 174 13.85 -12.20 23.89
C GLU A 174 14.58 -13.50 23.51
N ILE A 175 15.28 -13.48 22.39
CA ILE A 175 16.00 -14.64 21.85
C ILE A 175 17.48 -14.32 21.86
N LYS A 176 18.27 -15.20 22.45
CA LYS A 176 19.72 -15.10 22.49
C LYS A 176 20.36 -16.33 21.87
N ASP A 177 21.39 -16.14 21.04
CA ASP A 177 22.19 -17.24 20.49
C ASP A 177 23.51 -17.46 21.26
N SER A 178 24.28 -18.48 20.89
CA SER A 178 25.60 -18.75 21.46
C SER A 178 26.68 -17.74 21.04
N GLY A 179 26.43 -16.95 19.99
CA GLY A 179 27.27 -15.83 19.56
C GLY A 179 26.98 -14.52 20.29
N ASN A 180 26.12 -14.55 21.31
CA ASN A 180 25.69 -13.37 22.09
C ASN A 180 24.91 -12.34 21.25
N ASN A 181 24.34 -12.74 20.10
CA ASN A 181 23.36 -11.94 19.40
C ASN A 181 22.02 -12.06 20.13
N THR A 182 21.36 -10.92 20.34
CA THR A 182 20.04 -10.87 20.95
C THR A 182 19.07 -10.18 20.00
N ILE A 183 17.88 -10.74 19.85
CA ILE A 183 16.74 -10.08 19.19
C ILE A 183 15.54 -10.08 20.14
N ILE A 184 14.71 -9.04 20.02
CA ILE A 184 13.45 -8.93 20.75
C ILE A 184 12.32 -8.90 19.72
N LEU A 185 11.41 -9.85 19.82
CA LEU A 185 10.14 -9.85 19.08
C LEU A 185 9.04 -9.32 19.98
N GLN A 186 8.14 -8.54 19.39
CA GLN A 186 6.99 -8.01 20.12
C GLN A 186 5.79 -7.86 19.17
N HIS A 187 4.62 -8.30 19.63
CA HIS A 187 3.35 -7.88 19.03
C HIS A 187 2.19 -7.99 20.02
N GLU A 188 1.05 -7.44 19.63
CA GLU A 188 -0.21 -7.61 20.34
C GLU A 188 -0.92 -8.87 19.86
N PHE A 189 -1.53 -9.62 20.76
CA PHE A 189 -2.40 -10.76 20.46
C PHE A 189 -3.72 -10.65 21.21
N SER A 190 -4.72 -11.40 20.74
CA SER A 190 -5.99 -11.60 21.45
C SER A 190 -6.50 -12.99 21.11
N LEU A 191 -7.17 -13.63 22.07
CA LEU A 191 -7.81 -14.93 21.88
C LEU A 191 -9.24 -14.80 21.35
N SER A 192 -9.78 -13.58 21.35
CA SER A 192 -11.07 -13.23 20.77
C SER A 192 -10.90 -12.46 19.45
N LEU A 193 -11.91 -12.52 18.57
CA LEU A 193 -11.83 -11.81 17.29
C LEU A 193 -11.95 -10.30 17.55
N PRO A 194 -11.02 -9.47 17.05
CA PRO A 194 -11.14 -8.02 17.23
C PRO A 194 -12.45 -7.53 16.60
N THR A 195 -13.30 -6.90 17.40
CA THR A 195 -14.59 -6.34 16.96
C THR A 195 -14.43 -5.24 15.90
N SER A 196 -13.24 -4.61 15.84
CA SER A 196 -12.93 -3.55 14.88
C SER A 196 -11.75 -3.90 13.97
N ILE A 197 -11.94 -3.66 12.66
CA ILE A 197 -10.85 -3.64 11.70
C ILE A 197 -10.08 -2.32 11.91
N LYS A 198 -8.96 -2.34 12.65
CA LYS A 198 -8.09 -1.17 12.79
C LYS A 198 -7.71 -0.66 11.38
N TRP A 199 -7.93 0.62 11.14
CA TRP A 199 -7.69 1.25 9.85
C TRP A 199 -6.18 1.38 9.59
N ASN A 200 -5.66 0.67 8.60
CA ASN A 200 -4.26 0.79 8.20
C ASN A 200 -4.16 1.67 6.94
N ARG A 201 -3.19 2.61 6.91
CA ARG A 201 -2.90 3.48 5.76
C ARG A 201 -2.61 2.68 4.49
N SER A 202 -2.00 1.50 4.62
CA SER A 202 -1.77 0.55 3.52
C SER A 202 -3.07 0.08 2.86
N ARG A 203 -4.16 -0.05 3.63
CA ARG A 203 -5.46 -0.44 3.09
C ARG A 203 -5.93 0.59 2.07
N ILE A 204 -5.70 1.89 2.28
CA ILE A 204 -6.10 2.92 1.31
C ILE A 204 -5.40 2.70 -0.03
N ILE A 205 -4.08 2.49 -0.03
CA ILE A 205 -3.30 2.24 -1.26
C ILE A 205 -3.76 0.95 -1.96
N LEU A 206 -4.01 -0.11 -1.17
CA LEU A 206 -4.38 -1.44 -1.66
C LEU A 206 -5.89 -1.62 -1.89
N THR A 207 -6.73 -0.60 -1.64
CA THR A 207 -8.18 -0.67 -1.89
C THR A 207 -8.70 0.45 -2.76
N ILE A 208 -7.95 1.54 -2.96
CA ILE A 208 -8.25 2.50 -4.01
C ILE A 208 -8.08 1.77 -5.34
N HIS A 209 -9.20 1.62 -6.04
CA HIS A 209 -9.19 1.11 -7.40
C HIS A 209 -8.44 2.13 -8.28
N GLN A 210 -7.17 1.83 -8.52
CA GLN A 210 -6.24 2.70 -9.24
C GLN A 210 -6.77 3.17 -10.62
N PRO A 211 -7.48 2.35 -11.43
CA PRO A 211 -8.03 2.85 -12.69
C PRO A 211 -9.11 3.92 -12.52
N THR A 212 -9.99 3.87 -11.50
CA THR A 212 -10.95 4.95 -11.25
C THR A 212 -10.24 6.21 -10.75
N PHE A 213 -9.21 6.07 -9.91
CA PHE A 213 -8.41 7.21 -9.47
C PHE A 213 -7.67 7.88 -10.64
N GLY A 214 -7.03 7.09 -11.50
CA GLY A 214 -6.38 7.58 -12.72
C GLY A 214 -7.36 8.23 -13.69
N PHE A 215 -8.56 7.67 -13.84
CA PHE A 215 -9.61 8.23 -14.68
C PHE A 215 -10.12 9.59 -14.16
N VAL A 216 -10.28 9.74 -12.83
CA VAL A 216 -10.63 11.03 -12.22
C VAL A 216 -9.53 12.07 -12.44
N ILE A 217 -8.25 11.71 -12.25
CA ILE A 217 -7.14 12.62 -12.52
C ILE A 217 -7.13 13.04 -13.99
N LEU A 218 -7.33 12.11 -14.91
CA LEU A 218 -7.40 12.40 -16.34
C LEU A 218 -8.54 13.38 -16.64
N ILE A 219 -9.75 13.15 -16.11
CA ILE A 219 -10.87 14.08 -16.25
C ILE A 219 -10.54 15.46 -15.68
N LEU A 220 -9.97 15.55 -14.48
CA LEU A 220 -9.60 16.82 -13.87
C LEU A 220 -8.54 17.56 -14.69
N SER A 221 -7.56 16.84 -15.24
CA SER A 221 -6.52 17.41 -16.11
C SER A 221 -7.10 17.94 -17.42
N LEU A 222 -8.08 17.24 -18.00
CA LEU A 222 -8.80 17.71 -19.19
C LEU A 222 -9.61 18.97 -18.89
N PHE A 223 -10.31 19.03 -17.76
CA PHE A 223 -11.02 20.24 -17.33
C PHE A 223 -10.07 21.41 -17.10
N ALA A 224 -8.94 21.18 -16.44
CA ALA A 224 -7.92 22.21 -16.23
C ALA A 224 -7.37 22.73 -17.58
N TYR A 225 -7.09 21.83 -18.53
CA TYR A 225 -6.63 22.19 -19.87
C TYR A 225 -7.67 23.02 -20.63
N ILE A 226 -8.94 22.59 -20.61
CA ILE A 226 -10.05 23.35 -21.22
C ILE A 226 -10.17 24.72 -20.57
N PHE A 227 -10.08 24.81 -19.24
CA PHE A 227 -10.15 26.08 -18.52
C PHE A 227 -9.02 27.03 -18.93
N ILE A 228 -7.79 26.51 -19.08
CA ILE A 228 -6.64 27.28 -19.57
C ILE A 228 -6.90 27.80 -20.99
N LEU A 229 -7.40 26.95 -21.90
CA LEU A 229 -7.75 27.36 -23.26
C LEU A 229 -8.86 28.42 -23.29
N LEU A 230 -9.90 28.27 -22.46
CA LEU A 230 -10.97 29.25 -22.33
C LEU A 230 -10.47 30.57 -21.76
N TYR A 231 -9.58 30.53 -20.77
CA TYR A 231 -8.93 31.71 -20.21
C TYR A 231 -8.10 32.46 -21.28
N TYR A 232 -7.26 31.75 -22.04
CA TYR A 232 -6.50 32.37 -23.14
C TYR A 232 -7.42 32.91 -24.25
N ARG A 233 -8.50 32.21 -24.58
CA ARG A 233 -9.50 32.70 -25.55
C ARG A 233 -10.23 33.95 -25.05
N TYR A 234 -10.54 34.01 -23.77
CA TYR A 234 -11.13 35.19 -23.14
C TYR A 234 -10.16 36.37 -23.15
N GLN A 235 -8.89 36.16 -22.80
CA GLN A 235 -7.86 37.20 -22.88
C GLN A 235 -7.59 37.66 -24.32
N ALA A 236 -7.61 36.75 -25.30
CA ALA A 236 -7.52 37.10 -26.71
C ALA A 236 -8.69 37.96 -27.17
N LYS A 237 -9.92 37.67 -26.69
CA LYS A 237 -11.09 38.53 -26.91
C LYS A 237 -10.97 39.89 -26.21
N GLN A 238 -10.34 39.97 -25.04
CA GLN A 238 -10.13 41.24 -24.34
C GLN A 238 -9.08 42.14 -25.00
N LYS A 239 -8.17 41.60 -25.82
CA LYS A 239 -7.27 42.41 -26.68
C LYS A 239 -8.02 43.11 -27.84
N SER A 240 -9.28 43.48 -27.63
CA SER A 240 -10.15 44.30 -28.51
C SER A 240 -9.74 45.79 -28.58
N CYS A 241 -8.65 46.19 -27.90
CA CYS A 241 -8.19 47.57 -27.90
C CYS A 241 -7.37 47.87 -29.17
N PRO A 242 -7.61 49.00 -29.86
CA PRO A 242 -6.77 49.43 -30.95
C PRO A 242 -5.32 49.55 -30.50
N TRP A 243 -4.42 48.94 -31.25
CA TRP A 243 -2.98 49.07 -31.00
C TRP A 243 -2.49 50.47 -31.31
N TYR A 244 -3.17 51.16 -32.22
CA TYR A 244 -2.84 52.50 -32.66
C TYR A 244 -4.09 53.25 -33.13
N PHE A 245 -4.16 54.53 -32.78
CA PHE A 245 -5.11 55.49 -33.34
C PHE A 245 -4.32 56.61 -34.01
N GLY A 246 -4.68 56.97 -35.24
CA GLY A 246 -3.98 58.03 -35.96
C GLY A 246 -4.46 58.19 -37.39
N TYR A 247 -3.81 59.08 -38.13
CA TYR A 247 -4.04 59.25 -39.56
C TYR A 247 -3.39 58.08 -40.31
N LEU A 248 -4.22 57.14 -40.77
CA LEU A 248 -3.77 55.95 -41.50
C LEU A 248 -3.67 56.20 -43.01
N THR A 249 -4.25 57.30 -43.47
CA THR A 249 -4.02 57.92 -44.78
C THR A 249 -3.88 59.44 -44.57
N PRO A 250 -3.33 60.21 -45.53
CA PRO A 250 -3.09 61.64 -45.34
C PRO A 250 -4.30 62.43 -44.81
N ASP A 251 -5.51 62.04 -45.23
CA ASP A 251 -6.74 62.78 -44.91
C ASP A 251 -7.68 62.07 -43.93
N HIS A 252 -7.38 60.84 -43.48
CA HIS A 252 -8.32 60.05 -42.66
C HIS A 252 -7.72 59.45 -41.40
N PHE A 253 -8.37 59.75 -40.28
CA PHE A 253 -8.13 59.15 -38.96
C PHE A 253 -8.79 57.76 -38.86
N GLY A 254 -8.11 56.81 -38.22
CA GLY A 254 -8.60 55.46 -38.04
C GLY A 254 -7.98 54.74 -36.84
N ALA A 255 -8.40 53.50 -36.66
CA ALA A 255 -7.95 52.62 -35.59
C ALA A 255 -7.42 51.31 -36.18
N ALA A 256 -6.21 50.91 -35.77
CA ALA A 256 -5.59 49.66 -36.19
C ALA A 256 -5.68 48.62 -35.07
N PHE A 257 -6.15 47.42 -35.41
CA PHE A 257 -6.26 46.28 -34.52
C PHE A 257 -5.43 45.12 -35.06
N LEU A 258 -5.15 44.14 -34.21
CA LEU A 258 -4.44 42.92 -34.60
C LEU A 258 -5.20 42.10 -35.68
N TRP A 259 -6.53 42.22 -35.74
CA TRP A 259 -7.37 41.51 -36.71
C TRP A 259 -7.83 42.38 -37.89
N GLY A 260 -7.40 43.63 -38.01
CA GLY A 260 -7.82 44.48 -39.13
C GLY A 260 -7.80 45.97 -38.81
N THR A 261 -8.10 46.78 -39.81
CA THR A 261 -8.03 48.24 -39.72
C THR A 261 -9.40 48.85 -39.98
N LEU A 262 -9.79 49.85 -39.20
CA LEU A 262 -11.03 50.58 -39.39
C LEU A 262 -10.71 52.01 -39.79
N ILE A 263 -11.08 52.40 -41.01
CA ILE A 263 -10.90 53.75 -41.55
C ILE A 263 -12.19 54.20 -42.24
N ARG A 264 -12.68 55.40 -41.92
CA ARG A 264 -13.90 55.97 -42.53
C ARG A 264 -15.14 55.04 -42.49
N GLY A 265 -15.28 54.25 -41.43
CA GLY A 265 -16.38 53.28 -41.28
C GLY A 265 -16.25 52.01 -42.12
N ALA A 266 -15.20 51.86 -42.92
CA ALA A 266 -14.88 50.63 -43.64
C ALA A 266 -13.90 49.77 -42.83
N TYR A 267 -14.15 48.46 -42.80
CA TYR A 267 -13.27 47.47 -42.18
C TYR A 267 -12.40 46.80 -43.25
N LEU A 268 -11.08 46.87 -43.07
CA LEU A 268 -10.10 46.19 -43.90
C LEU A 268 -9.57 44.96 -43.14
N PRO A 269 -9.76 43.74 -43.69
CA PRO A 269 -9.27 42.51 -43.07
C PRO A 269 -7.73 42.48 -43.02
N PRO A 270 -7.13 41.72 -42.10
CA PRO A 270 -5.70 41.78 -41.83
C PRO A 270 -4.85 41.33 -43.02
N ASP A 271 -5.40 40.44 -43.85
CA ASP A 271 -4.75 39.93 -45.06
C ASP A 271 -4.63 40.97 -46.19
N SER A 272 -5.25 42.15 -46.03
CA SER A 272 -5.26 43.24 -47.02
C SER A 272 -4.34 44.42 -46.65
N GLN A 273 -3.55 44.31 -45.58
CA GLN A 273 -2.67 45.38 -45.09
C GLN A 273 -1.33 45.41 -45.85
N ILE A 274 -1.19 46.27 -46.86
CA ILE A 274 0.11 46.66 -47.43
C ILE A 274 0.48 48.02 -46.82
N PHE A 275 1.52 48.07 -45.99
CA PHE A 275 2.08 49.32 -45.50
C PHE A 275 3.15 49.82 -46.47
N SER A 276 2.95 51.01 -47.05
CA SER A 276 4.01 51.76 -47.72
C SER A 276 4.15 53.13 -47.06
N GLY A 277 5.36 53.49 -46.65
CA GLY A 277 5.67 54.81 -46.09
C GLY A 277 7.05 55.27 -46.55
N ILE A 278 7.23 56.59 -46.62
CA ILE A 278 8.55 57.22 -46.86
C ILE A 278 9.09 57.62 -45.49
N VAL A 279 10.24 57.06 -45.12
CA VAL A 279 10.99 57.51 -43.93
C VAL A 279 11.76 58.76 -44.33
N LEU A 280 11.33 59.93 -43.85
CA LEU A 280 12.14 61.13 -43.90
C LEU A 280 13.03 61.14 -42.67
N VAL A 281 14.34 60.95 -42.86
CA VAL A 281 15.33 61.21 -41.82
C VAL A 281 15.67 62.70 -41.93
N ILE A 282 15.36 63.46 -40.88
CA ILE A 282 15.86 64.82 -40.68
C ILE A 282 17.11 64.73 -39.81
#